data_AF-A0AAV0FR03-F1
#
_entry.id   AF-A0AAV0FR03-F1
#
_cell.length_a   1.000
_cell.length_b   1.000
_cell.length_c   1.000
_cell.angle_alpha   90.00
_cell.angle_beta   90.00
_cell.angle_gamma   90.00
#
_symmetry.space_group_name_H-M   'P 1'
#
loop_
_entity.id
_entity.type
_entity.pdbx_description
1 polymer ?
#
loop_
_entity_poly.entity_id
_entity_poly.type
_entity_poly.pdbx_seq_one_letter_code
_entity_poly.pdbx_strand_id
1 'polypeptide(L)'
;MRPKVYLFGDSITEFSFENGGWGAALANHFRCTADVVLRGYSGYNTRWALRILDKAAFPAEECAGSPPLAVTVFFGANDASLPDRSSAFQHVPVDEYQNNLRSIVSFFKERWPTVLVILLTPPPIDEAARLLQPFGKNKSGLPERTNEAAGAYAKACIDVASEFGVPSVDLWTKVQQVSDWKKTCLRP
;
A
#
# COMPACT_ATOMS: atom_id res chain seq x y z
N MET A 1 -22.92 9.42 -13.37
CA MET A 1 -21.49 9.34 -12.96
C MET A 1 -21.14 7.87 -12.83
N ARG A 2 -19.99 7.41 -13.33
CA ARG A 2 -19.59 6.00 -13.17
C ARG A 2 -19.22 5.72 -11.71
N PRO A 3 -19.38 4.49 -11.22
CA PRO A 3 -18.82 4.11 -9.93
C PRO A 3 -17.31 4.27 -9.91
N LYS A 4 -16.73 4.51 -8.73
CA LYS A 4 -15.29 4.72 -8.54
C LYS A 4 -14.62 3.51 -7.89
N VAL A 5 -13.37 3.27 -8.25
CA VAL A 5 -12.43 2.40 -7.54
C VAL A 5 -11.23 3.25 -7.13
N TYR A 6 -11.01 3.44 -5.84
CA TYR A 6 -9.88 4.24 -5.36
C TYR A 6 -8.66 3.36 -5.10
N LEU A 7 -7.50 3.81 -5.55
CA LEU A 7 -6.21 3.19 -5.26
C LEU A 7 -5.47 4.03 -4.21
N PHE A 8 -5.57 3.66 -2.93
CA PHE A 8 -4.96 4.37 -1.81
C PHE A 8 -3.69 3.66 -1.33
N GLY A 9 -2.55 4.33 -1.37
CA GLY A 9 -1.29 3.70 -1.00
C GLY A 9 -0.08 4.62 -1.06
N ASP A 10 1.10 4.03 -0.98
CA ASP A 10 2.39 4.73 -1.04
C ASP A 10 2.90 4.93 -2.48
N SER A 11 4.23 5.01 -2.65
CA SER A 11 4.89 5.16 -3.96
C SER A 11 4.54 4.03 -4.93
N ILE A 12 4.32 2.80 -4.45
CA ILE A 12 3.94 1.66 -5.32
C ILE A 12 2.58 1.93 -5.97
N THR A 13 1.70 2.65 -5.26
CA THR A 13 0.41 3.07 -5.77
C THR A 13 0.53 4.32 -6.62
N GLU A 14 1.33 5.31 -6.23
CA GLU A 14 1.58 6.54 -7.00
C GLU A 14 2.06 6.25 -8.42
N PHE A 15 3.02 5.34 -8.56
CA PHE A 15 3.56 4.93 -9.87
C PHE A 15 2.76 3.84 -10.58
N SER A 16 1.57 3.49 -10.07
CA SER A 16 0.75 2.39 -10.63
C SER A 16 0.18 2.66 -12.03
N PHE A 17 0.16 3.92 -12.46
CA PHE A 17 -0.32 4.34 -13.79
C PHE A 17 0.80 4.51 -14.83
N GLU A 18 2.06 4.26 -14.45
CA GLU A 18 3.15 4.23 -15.42
C GLU A 18 2.96 3.09 -16.44
N ASN A 19 3.74 3.12 -17.52
CA ASN A 19 3.64 2.10 -18.57
C ASN A 19 3.86 0.68 -18.00
N GLY A 20 2.88 -0.21 -18.20
CA GLY A 20 2.87 -1.55 -17.62
C GLY A 20 2.48 -1.63 -16.14
N GLY A 21 2.07 -0.51 -15.52
CA GLY A 21 1.64 -0.45 -14.14
C GLY A 21 0.26 -1.07 -13.89
N TRP A 22 0.07 -1.58 -12.67
CA TRP A 22 -1.14 -2.32 -12.28
C TRP A 22 -2.40 -1.42 -12.22
N GLY A 23 -2.25 -0.13 -11.89
CA GLY A 23 -3.34 0.84 -11.88
C GLY A 23 -3.84 1.15 -13.30
N ALA A 24 -2.91 1.30 -14.26
CA ALA A 24 -3.26 1.44 -15.67
C ALA A 24 -3.95 0.17 -16.21
N ALA A 25 -3.47 -1.02 -15.83
CA ALA A 25 -4.10 -2.28 -16.19
C ALA A 25 -5.54 -2.39 -15.66
N LEU A 26 -5.78 -2.01 -14.39
CA LEU A 26 -7.11 -1.95 -13.81
C LEU A 26 -8.02 -0.94 -14.52
N ALA A 27 -7.52 0.26 -14.81
CA ALA A 27 -8.27 1.29 -15.52
C ALA A 27 -8.70 0.82 -16.93
N ASN A 28 -7.82 0.12 -17.65
CA ASN A 28 -8.15 -0.48 -18.93
C ASN A 28 -9.15 -1.64 -18.79
N HIS A 29 -9.03 -2.47 -17.74
CA HIS A 29 -9.97 -3.56 -17.49
C HIS A 29 -11.40 -3.04 -17.21
N PHE A 30 -11.52 -2.01 -16.39
CA PHE A 30 -12.80 -1.37 -16.04
C PHE A 30 -13.18 -0.22 -16.99
N ARG A 31 -12.59 -0.17 -18.19
CA ARG A 31 -12.88 0.88 -19.16
C ARG A 31 -14.37 0.97 -19.43
N CYS A 32 -14.89 2.20 -19.40
CA CYS A 32 -16.31 2.53 -19.57
C CYS A 32 -17.27 1.98 -18.49
N THR A 33 -16.82 1.19 -17.51
CA THR A 33 -17.67 0.62 -16.45
C THR A 33 -17.41 1.23 -15.07
N ALA A 34 -16.16 1.54 -14.71
CA ALA A 34 -15.80 2.25 -13.48
C ALA A 34 -14.62 3.20 -13.71
N ASP A 35 -14.58 4.28 -12.94
CA ASP A 35 -13.45 5.20 -12.94
C ASP A 35 -12.43 4.74 -11.88
N VAL A 36 -11.19 4.46 -12.28
CA VAL A 36 -10.10 4.12 -11.37
C VAL A 36 -9.36 5.39 -10.98
N VAL A 37 -9.38 5.72 -9.68
CA VAL A 37 -8.93 7.00 -9.16
C VAL A 37 -7.69 6.82 -8.28
N LEU A 38 -6.61 7.49 -8.65
CA LEU A 38 -5.34 7.43 -7.95
C LEU A 38 -5.35 8.26 -6.65
N ARG A 39 -4.87 7.65 -5.56
CA ARG A 39 -4.57 8.25 -4.25
C ARG A 39 -3.25 7.67 -3.70
N GLY A 40 -2.21 7.68 -4.53
CA GLY A 40 -0.86 7.27 -4.15
C GLY A 40 -0.04 8.43 -3.57
N TYR A 41 0.73 8.17 -2.52
CA TYR A 41 1.52 9.19 -1.82
C TYR A 41 2.97 8.69 -1.58
N SER A 42 3.92 9.13 -2.42
CA SER A 42 5.31 8.69 -2.32
C SER A 42 5.90 8.85 -0.92
N GLY A 43 6.55 7.80 -0.43
CA GLY A 43 7.25 7.80 0.85
C GLY A 43 6.34 7.72 2.09
N TYR A 44 5.01 7.75 1.93
CA TYR A 44 4.09 7.71 3.06
C TYR A 44 4.07 6.34 3.75
N ASN A 45 4.06 6.37 5.08
CA ASN A 45 3.70 5.24 5.92
C ASN A 45 2.26 5.40 6.42
N THR A 46 1.74 4.40 7.14
CA THR A 46 0.37 4.43 7.64
C THR A 46 0.10 5.58 8.64
N ARG A 47 1.11 5.99 9.42
CA ARG A 47 1.02 7.12 10.34
C ARG A 47 0.70 8.43 9.61
N TRP A 48 1.34 8.66 8.46
CA TRP A 48 1.08 9.85 7.64
C TRP A 48 -0.21 9.72 6.83
N ALA A 49 -0.54 8.51 6.36
CA ALA A 49 -1.79 8.22 5.67
C ALA A 49 -3.02 8.61 6.51
N LEU A 50 -3.03 8.28 7.81
CA LEU A 50 -4.12 8.67 8.73
C LEU A 50 -4.32 10.18 8.83
N ARG A 51 -3.25 10.97 8.77
CA ARG A 51 -3.32 12.44 8.92
C ARG A 51 -3.97 13.12 7.72
N ILE A 52 -3.90 12.49 6.55
CA ILE A 52 -4.45 13.02 5.30
C ILE A 52 -5.81 12.40 4.93
N LEU A 53 -6.21 11.32 5.63
CA LEU A 53 -7.30 10.44 5.23
C LEU A 53 -8.61 11.21 4.97
N ASP A 54 -9.08 11.97 5.97
CA ASP A 54 -10.30 12.79 5.87
C ASP A 54 -10.07 14.21 5.31
N LYS A 55 -8.91 14.46 4.73
CA LYS A 55 -8.52 15.79 4.25
C LYS A 55 -8.09 15.72 2.82
N ALA A 56 -6.80 15.52 2.59
CA ALA A 56 -6.24 15.55 1.24
C ALA A 56 -6.54 14.27 0.44
N ALA A 57 -6.77 13.13 1.09
CA ALA A 57 -7.04 11.87 0.39
C ALA A 57 -8.51 11.69 0.03
N PHE A 58 -9.42 11.91 0.99
CA PHE A 58 -10.85 11.72 0.80
C PHE A 58 -11.64 12.91 1.37
N PRO A 59 -11.50 14.11 0.80
CA PRO A 59 -12.24 15.28 1.27
C PRO A 59 -13.75 15.05 1.11
N ALA A 60 -14.52 15.48 2.11
CA ALA A 60 -15.96 15.25 2.17
C ALA A 60 -16.70 15.74 0.90
N GLU A 61 -16.31 16.89 0.34
CA GLU A 61 -16.94 17.48 -0.85
C GLU A 61 -16.77 16.60 -2.10
N GLU A 62 -15.56 16.05 -2.32
CA GLU A 62 -15.29 15.15 -3.46
C GLU A 62 -15.91 13.76 -3.26
N CYS A 63 -16.19 13.43 -1.99
CA CYS A 63 -16.72 12.14 -1.55
C CYS A 63 -18.24 12.17 -1.25
N ALA A 64 -18.91 13.31 -1.42
CA ALA A 64 -20.34 13.51 -1.11
C ALA A 64 -21.30 12.81 -2.10
N GLY A 65 -20.77 12.07 -3.08
CA GLY A 65 -21.54 11.35 -4.09
C GLY A 65 -21.84 9.90 -3.70
N SER A 66 -22.17 9.09 -4.71
CA SER A 66 -22.39 7.66 -4.55
C SER A 66 -21.14 6.97 -3.96
N PRO A 67 -21.31 5.99 -3.05
CA PRO A 67 -20.19 5.21 -2.54
C PRO A 67 -19.35 4.61 -3.67
N PRO A 68 -18.02 4.57 -3.55
CA PRO A 68 -17.17 3.84 -4.47
C PRO A 68 -17.49 2.34 -4.38
N LEU A 69 -17.20 1.60 -5.46
CA LEU A 69 -17.28 0.15 -5.46
C LEU A 69 -16.23 -0.45 -4.54
N ALA A 70 -15.01 0.08 -4.62
CA ALA A 70 -13.88 -0.44 -3.87
C ALA A 70 -12.85 0.63 -3.52
N VAL A 71 -12.11 0.36 -2.46
CA VAL A 71 -10.88 1.08 -2.08
C VAL A 71 -9.81 0.04 -1.81
N THR A 72 -8.71 0.07 -2.58
CA THR A 72 -7.52 -0.69 -2.23
C THR A 72 -6.69 0.11 -1.24
N VAL A 73 -6.22 -0.50 -0.16
CA VAL A 73 -5.30 0.11 0.80
C VAL A 73 -3.97 -0.64 0.70
N PHE A 74 -2.93 0.05 0.21
CA PHE A 74 -1.64 -0.53 -0.11
C PHE A 74 -0.51 0.26 0.56
N PHE A 75 -0.29 -0.05 1.85
CA PHE A 75 0.76 0.51 2.69
C PHE A 75 1.48 -0.60 3.47
N GLY A 76 2.64 -0.27 4.04
CA GLY A 76 3.44 -1.20 4.83
C GLY A 76 4.89 -1.28 4.36
N ALA A 77 5.17 -0.95 3.09
CA ALA A 77 6.53 -1.00 2.57
C ALA A 77 7.42 0.03 3.27
N ASN A 78 6.90 1.24 3.52
CA ASN A 78 7.63 2.28 4.25
C ASN A 78 7.66 2.04 5.76
N ASP A 79 6.54 1.58 6.33
CA ASP A 79 6.40 1.20 7.73
C ASP A 79 7.46 0.16 8.15
N ALA A 80 7.76 -0.79 7.25
CA ALA A 80 8.76 -1.84 7.42
C ALA A 80 10.23 -1.39 7.36
N SER A 81 10.50 -0.08 7.26
CA SER A 81 11.86 0.44 7.43
C SER A 81 12.39 0.08 8.80
N LEU A 82 13.64 -0.34 8.91
CA LEU A 82 14.24 -0.69 10.19
C LEU A 82 14.61 0.60 10.97
N PRO A 83 14.35 0.63 12.30
CA PRO A 83 14.54 1.83 13.12
C PRO A 83 16.01 2.23 13.31
N ASP A 84 16.96 1.34 13.04
CA ASP A 84 18.40 1.55 13.18
C ASP A 84 19.12 1.70 11.82
N ARG A 85 18.38 2.08 10.77
CA ARG A 85 18.90 2.22 9.39
C ARG A 85 18.60 3.59 8.77
N SER A 86 19.11 3.82 7.55
CA SER A 86 19.04 5.14 6.88
C SER A 86 17.63 5.67 6.61
N SER A 87 16.62 4.81 6.61
CA SER A 87 15.19 5.19 6.43
C SER A 87 14.36 5.08 7.71
N ALA A 88 15.00 5.10 8.90
CA ALA A 88 14.32 4.98 10.20
C ALA A 88 13.17 5.98 10.41
N PHE A 89 13.21 7.15 9.77
CA PHE A 89 12.13 8.15 9.86
C PHE A 89 10.78 7.66 9.29
N GLN A 90 10.79 6.63 8.44
CA GLN A 90 9.58 6.02 7.89
C GLN A 90 9.04 4.88 8.77
N HIS A 91 9.83 4.40 9.74
CA HIS A 91 9.48 3.26 10.58
C HIS A 91 8.18 3.51 11.36
N VAL A 92 7.33 2.49 11.36
CA VAL A 92 6.12 2.40 12.19
C VAL A 92 6.15 1.03 12.85
N PRO A 93 6.16 0.92 14.20
CA PRO A 93 6.08 -0.37 14.88
C PRO A 93 4.91 -1.23 14.38
N VAL A 94 5.08 -2.56 14.35
CA VAL A 94 4.10 -3.47 13.73
C VAL A 94 2.71 -3.37 14.39
N ASP A 95 2.67 -3.22 15.72
CA ASP A 95 1.44 -3.00 16.48
C ASP A 95 0.74 -1.69 16.12
N GLU A 96 1.52 -0.60 15.97
CA GLU A 96 1.01 0.68 15.49
C GLU A 96 0.51 0.58 14.04
N TYR A 97 1.23 -0.12 13.16
CA TYR A 97 0.82 -0.37 11.78
C TYR A 97 -0.52 -1.09 11.72
N GLN A 98 -0.73 -2.14 12.54
CA GLN A 98 -2.01 -2.84 12.61
C GLN A 98 -3.13 -1.89 13.05
N ASN A 99 -2.92 -1.12 14.13
CA ASN A 99 -3.91 -0.16 14.62
C ASN A 99 -4.23 0.93 13.58
N ASN A 100 -3.23 1.36 12.82
CA ASN A 100 -3.43 2.32 11.73
C ASN A 100 -4.28 1.71 10.61
N LEU A 101 -4.00 0.45 10.21
CA LEU A 101 -4.83 -0.24 9.22
C LEU A 101 -6.27 -0.42 9.71
N ARG A 102 -6.49 -0.83 10.96
CA ARG A 102 -7.83 -0.91 11.56
C ARG A 102 -8.57 0.42 11.43
N SER A 103 -7.90 1.52 11.78
CA SER A 103 -8.47 2.86 11.72
C SER A 103 -8.82 3.27 10.28
N ILE A 104 -7.96 2.95 9.30
CA ILE A 104 -8.23 3.21 7.88
C ILE A 104 -9.43 2.39 7.38
N VAL A 105 -9.50 1.09 7.72
CA VAL A 105 -10.62 0.23 7.31
C VAL A 105 -11.93 0.70 7.93
N SER A 106 -11.96 0.97 9.24
CA SER A 106 -13.13 1.51 9.94
C SER A 106 -13.61 2.80 9.31
N PHE A 107 -12.70 3.74 9.02
CA PHE A 107 -13.03 5.00 8.36
C PHE A 107 -13.81 4.78 7.05
N PHE A 108 -13.33 3.88 6.16
CA PHE A 108 -14.03 3.63 4.90
C PHE A 108 -15.37 2.92 5.10
N LYS A 109 -15.46 1.97 6.04
CA LYS A 109 -16.71 1.25 6.33
C LYS A 109 -17.77 2.15 6.98
N GLU A 110 -17.37 3.05 7.85
CA GLU A 110 -18.25 4.06 8.46
C GLU A 110 -18.73 5.07 7.43
N ARG A 111 -17.82 5.55 6.58
CA ARG A 111 -18.14 6.51 5.51
C ARG A 111 -19.02 5.91 4.42
N TRP A 112 -18.72 4.68 4.02
CA TRP A 112 -19.38 3.99 2.92
C TRP A 112 -19.67 2.53 3.31
N PRO A 113 -20.83 2.25 3.93
CA PRO A 113 -21.15 0.91 4.45
C PRO A 113 -21.07 -0.22 3.41
N THR A 114 -21.33 0.09 2.14
CA THR A 114 -21.31 -0.88 1.03
C THR A 114 -19.96 -0.99 0.32
N VAL A 115 -18.94 -0.22 0.69
CA VAL A 115 -17.65 -0.23 0.01
C VAL A 115 -16.90 -1.55 0.23
N LEU A 116 -16.27 -2.05 -0.84
CA LEU A 116 -15.30 -3.12 -0.75
C LEU A 116 -13.91 -2.56 -0.41
N VAL A 117 -13.50 -2.67 0.85
CA VAL A 117 -12.11 -2.36 1.24
C VAL A 117 -11.26 -3.60 0.95
N ILE A 118 -10.13 -3.44 0.25
CA ILE A 118 -9.21 -4.53 -0.07
C ILE A 118 -7.82 -4.15 0.44
N LEU A 119 -7.24 -4.98 1.32
CA LEU A 119 -5.88 -4.74 1.83
C LEU A 119 -4.84 -5.44 0.95
N LEU A 120 -3.81 -4.71 0.52
CA LEU A 120 -2.68 -5.28 -0.23
C LEU A 120 -1.47 -5.33 0.71
N THR A 121 -0.87 -6.51 0.87
CA THR A 121 0.33 -6.65 1.70
C THR A 121 1.53 -5.96 1.06
N PRO A 122 2.48 -5.38 1.82
CA PRO A 122 3.72 -4.90 1.25
C PRO A 122 4.41 -6.01 0.44
N PRO A 123 4.96 -5.70 -0.75
CA PRO A 123 5.66 -6.69 -1.56
C PRO A 123 6.96 -7.15 -0.88
N PRO A 124 7.54 -8.27 -1.34
CA PRO A 124 8.84 -8.71 -0.85
C PRO A 124 9.96 -7.74 -1.25
N ILE A 125 11.05 -7.75 -0.50
CA ILE A 125 12.18 -6.81 -0.68
C ILE A 125 13.40 -7.56 -1.22
N ASP A 126 14.05 -7.00 -2.25
CA ASP A 126 15.40 -7.42 -2.63
C ASP A 126 16.46 -6.53 -1.96
N GLU A 127 17.01 -7.03 -0.87
CA GLU A 127 18.02 -6.32 -0.06
C GLU A 127 19.27 -5.95 -0.86
N ALA A 128 19.67 -6.78 -1.83
CA ALA A 128 20.83 -6.49 -2.68
C ALA A 128 20.58 -5.27 -3.58
N ALA A 129 19.40 -5.20 -4.21
CA ALA A 129 19.00 -4.04 -5.00
C ALA A 129 18.88 -2.78 -4.14
N ARG A 130 18.36 -2.89 -2.91
CA ARG A 130 18.27 -1.77 -1.96
C ARG A 130 19.63 -1.19 -1.55
N LEU A 131 20.67 -2.02 -1.49
CA LEU A 131 22.04 -1.57 -1.24
C LEU A 131 22.63 -0.80 -2.43
N LEU A 132 22.31 -1.23 -3.66
CA LEU A 132 22.78 -0.57 -4.89
C LEU A 132 22.05 0.75 -5.16
N GLN A 133 20.76 0.79 -4.81
CA GLN A 133 19.89 1.96 -4.99
C GLN A 133 19.25 2.38 -3.66
N PRO A 134 20.05 2.90 -2.70
CA PRO A 134 19.51 3.28 -1.40
C PRO A 134 18.55 4.45 -1.52
N PHE A 135 17.52 4.46 -0.67
CA PHE A 135 16.67 5.64 -0.54
C PHE A 135 17.41 6.69 0.29
N GLY A 136 17.95 7.72 -0.37
CA GLY A 136 18.77 8.75 0.26
C GLY A 136 20.18 8.27 0.63
N LYS A 137 20.83 8.97 1.57
CA LYS A 137 22.22 8.66 1.97
C LYS A 137 22.26 7.42 2.87
N ASN A 138 22.85 6.33 2.39
CA ASN A 138 23.10 5.13 3.18
C ASN A 138 24.53 5.12 3.74
N LYS A 139 24.73 5.72 4.92
CA LYS A 139 26.04 5.74 5.58
C LYS A 139 26.41 4.39 6.22
N SER A 140 25.42 3.57 6.57
CA SER A 140 25.63 2.29 7.25
C SER A 140 26.08 1.17 6.31
N GLY A 141 25.85 1.31 4.99
CA GLY A 141 26.13 0.23 4.02
C GLY A 141 25.25 -1.00 4.24
N LEU A 142 24.12 -0.84 4.93
CA LEU A 142 23.15 -1.89 5.25
C LEU A 142 21.83 -1.58 4.56
N PRO A 143 21.06 -2.60 4.14
CA PRO A 143 19.72 -2.36 3.62
C PRO A 143 18.86 -1.79 4.74
N GLU A 144 18.12 -0.76 4.41
CA GLU A 144 17.21 -0.04 5.28
C GLU A 144 15.88 -0.74 5.53
N ARG A 145 15.60 -1.78 4.74
CA ARG A 145 14.47 -2.71 4.86
C ARG A 145 15.00 -4.11 4.57
N THR A 146 14.45 -5.10 5.25
CA THR A 146 14.72 -6.51 4.98
C THR A 146 13.46 -7.21 4.49
N ASN A 147 13.64 -8.32 3.77
CA ASN A 147 12.49 -9.11 3.33
C ASN A 147 11.77 -9.77 4.52
N GLU A 148 12.54 -10.12 5.56
CA GLU A 148 12.01 -10.63 6.83
C GLU A 148 11.10 -9.60 7.52
N ALA A 149 11.57 -8.35 7.64
CA ALA A 149 10.75 -7.28 8.19
C ALA A 149 9.48 -7.10 7.36
N ALA A 150 9.59 -6.99 6.03
CA ALA A 150 8.42 -6.88 5.15
C ALA A 150 7.41 -8.03 5.35
N GLY A 151 7.88 -9.25 5.61
CA GLY A 151 7.04 -10.40 5.92
C GLY A 151 6.23 -10.25 7.21
N ALA A 152 6.81 -9.63 8.25
CA ALA A 152 6.08 -9.33 9.49
C ALA A 152 4.92 -8.33 9.25
N TYR A 153 5.14 -7.29 8.43
CA TYR A 153 4.09 -6.34 8.06
C TYR A 153 3.04 -6.96 7.12
N ALA A 154 3.46 -7.85 6.22
CA ALA A 154 2.54 -8.61 5.37
C ALA A 154 1.61 -9.49 6.19
N LYS A 155 2.15 -10.23 7.17
CA LYS A 155 1.34 -11.01 8.12
C LYS A 155 0.38 -10.11 8.91
N ALA A 156 0.88 -9.01 9.46
CA ALA A 156 0.07 -8.05 10.21
C ALA A 156 -1.10 -7.49 9.40
N CYS A 157 -0.87 -7.20 8.11
CA CYS A 157 -1.89 -6.75 7.17
C CYS A 157 -2.97 -7.82 6.92
N ILE A 158 -2.57 -9.08 6.72
CA ILE A 158 -3.50 -10.22 6.55
C ILE A 158 -4.32 -10.45 7.83
N ASP A 159 -3.68 -10.38 9.00
CA ASP A 159 -4.37 -10.56 10.28
C ASP A 159 -5.47 -9.49 10.47
N VAL A 160 -5.18 -8.21 10.14
CA VAL A 160 -6.20 -7.13 10.17
C VAL A 160 -7.30 -7.36 9.12
N ALA A 161 -6.96 -7.81 7.92
CA ALA A 161 -7.96 -8.13 6.89
C ALA A 161 -8.94 -9.20 7.38
N SER A 162 -8.41 -10.27 8.00
CA SER A 162 -9.19 -11.36 8.57
C SER A 162 -10.06 -10.88 9.73
N GLU A 163 -9.55 -10.01 10.60
CA GLU A 163 -10.28 -9.43 11.73
C GLU A 163 -11.53 -8.67 11.26
N PHE A 164 -11.41 -7.88 10.19
CA PHE A 164 -12.51 -7.09 9.63
C PHE A 164 -13.37 -7.86 8.62
N GLY A 165 -13.01 -9.10 8.28
CA GLY A 165 -13.68 -9.88 7.24
C GLY A 165 -13.59 -9.22 5.85
N VAL A 166 -12.52 -8.47 5.57
CA VAL A 166 -12.28 -7.82 4.29
C VAL A 166 -11.28 -8.62 3.45
N PRO A 167 -11.38 -8.60 2.10
CA PRO A 167 -10.41 -9.30 1.27
C PRO A 167 -9.00 -8.74 1.41
N SER A 168 -8.00 -9.61 1.30
CA SER A 168 -6.60 -9.22 1.16
C SER A 168 -5.92 -9.88 -0.05
N VAL A 169 -4.91 -9.21 -0.58
CA VAL A 169 -4.01 -9.74 -1.61
C VAL A 169 -2.63 -9.88 -1.01
N ASP A 170 -2.22 -11.13 -0.76
CA ASP A 170 -0.89 -11.44 -0.22
C ASP A 170 0.20 -11.39 -1.31
N LEU A 171 0.67 -10.18 -1.60
CA LEU A 171 1.74 -9.93 -2.55
C LEU A 171 3.09 -10.44 -2.04
N TRP A 172 3.37 -10.30 -0.74
CA TRP A 172 4.61 -10.80 -0.14
C TRP A 172 4.84 -12.28 -0.47
N THR A 173 3.85 -13.14 -0.25
CA THR A 173 3.97 -14.57 -0.57
C THR A 173 3.89 -14.83 -2.08
N LYS A 174 2.89 -14.26 -2.78
CA LYS A 174 2.62 -14.59 -4.19
C LYS A 174 3.76 -14.18 -5.12
N VAL A 175 4.38 -13.03 -4.90
CA VAL A 175 5.51 -12.57 -5.74
C VAL A 175 6.69 -13.54 -5.59
N GLN A 176 6.97 -14.00 -4.37
CA GLN A 176 8.11 -14.90 -4.11
C GLN A 176 7.93 -16.32 -4.71
N GLN A 177 6.71 -16.68 -5.13
CA GLN A 177 6.44 -17.94 -5.85
C GLN A 177 6.82 -17.87 -7.33
N VAL A 178 7.10 -16.68 -7.87
CA VAL A 178 7.56 -16.50 -9.25
C VAL A 178 9.06 -16.81 -9.34
N SER A 179 9.45 -17.61 -10.33
CA SER A 179 10.87 -17.85 -10.61
C SER A 179 11.60 -16.53 -10.91
N ASP A 180 12.75 -16.34 -10.27
CA ASP A 180 13.55 -15.11 -10.37
C ASP A 180 12.77 -13.81 -10.06
N TRP A 181 11.79 -13.87 -9.14
CA TRP A 181 10.90 -12.74 -8.79
C TRP A 181 11.63 -11.41 -8.52
N LYS A 182 12.84 -11.46 -7.97
CA LYS A 182 13.68 -10.28 -7.72
C LYS A 182 13.99 -9.50 -9.00
N LYS A 183 14.14 -10.20 -10.13
CA LYS A 183 14.43 -9.60 -11.45
C LYS A 183 13.17 -9.41 -12.28
N THR A 184 12.17 -10.28 -12.12
CA THR A 184 10.98 -10.32 -12.99
C THR A 184 9.80 -9.52 -12.45
N CYS A 185 9.68 -9.41 -11.12
CA CYS A 185 8.54 -8.77 -10.47
C CYS A 185 8.89 -7.44 -9.78
N LEU A 186 10.14 -7.26 -9.35
CA LEU A 186 10.59 -5.99 -8.78
C LEU A 186 11.20 -5.09 -9.86
N ARG A 187 11.05 -3.78 -9.66
CA ARG A 187 11.79 -2.81 -10.47
C ARG A 187 13.27 -2.87 -10.09
N PRO A 188 14.17 -2.80 -11.08
CA PRO A 188 15.61 -2.82 -10.86
C PRO A 188 16.13 -1.61 -10.08
#